data_AF-A0A939L7Q2-F1
#
_entry.id   AF-A0A939L7Q2-F1
#
_cell.length_a   1.000
_cell.length_b   1.000
_cell.length_c   1.000
_cell.angle_alpha   90.00
_cell.angle_beta   90.00
_cell.angle_gamma   90.00
#
_symmetry.space_group_name_H-M   'P 1'
#
loop_
_entity.id
_entity.type
_entity.pdbx_description
1 polymer ?
#
loop_
_entity_poly.entity_id
_entity_poly.type
_entity_poly.pdbx_seq_one_letter_code
_entity_poly.pdbx_strand_id
1 'polypeptide(L)'
;MTPARGDHDARRSEVSEGVWRVLSARGFEGLTLRAVAAELGASTGLLTHYFPNKRALLSHALEELDRRSTDRPRRLAPADGTPPPPAGLARLRASLLDVLPLDEATADGNRIWVGSWDVALADPELAAAHAGRYARSRVRL
;
A
#
# COMPACT_ATOMS: atom_id res chain seq x y z
N MET A 1 21.19 18.33 12.31
CA MET A 1 21.74 17.12 11.65
C MET A 1 20.60 16.49 10.87
N THR A 2 20.56 16.70 9.56
CA THR A 2 19.50 16.16 8.68
C THR A 2 19.74 14.66 8.55
N PRO A 3 18.74 13.78 8.81
CA PRO A 3 18.94 12.34 8.65
C PRO A 3 19.32 12.04 7.20
N ALA A 4 20.17 11.04 6.98
CA ALA A 4 20.54 10.61 5.64
C ALA A 4 19.27 10.17 4.87
N ARG A 5 19.24 10.34 3.56
CA ARG A 5 18.07 10.01 2.72
C ARG A 5 17.58 8.55 2.94
N GLY A 6 18.51 7.63 3.20
CA GLY A 6 18.20 6.24 3.56
C GLY A 6 17.45 6.09 4.89
N ASP A 7 17.79 6.87 5.92
CA ASP A 7 17.08 6.84 7.21
C ASP A 7 15.66 7.39 7.09
N HIS A 8 15.48 8.40 6.22
CA HIS A 8 14.18 9.01 5.97
C HIS A 8 13.21 8.05 5.27
N ASP A 9 13.69 7.31 4.26
CA ASP A 9 12.88 6.34 3.53
C ASP A 9 12.59 5.07 4.36
N ALA A 10 13.57 4.62 5.15
CA ALA A 10 13.39 3.53 6.11
C ALA A 10 12.33 3.88 7.16
N ARG A 11 12.40 5.11 7.72
CA ARG A 11 11.42 5.57 8.71
C ARG A 11 10.02 5.71 8.12
N ARG A 12 9.90 6.16 6.87
CA ARG A 12 8.62 6.23 6.15
C ARG A 12 8.01 4.87 5.88
N SER A 13 8.83 3.88 5.56
CA SER A 13 8.39 2.49 5.43
C SER A 13 7.86 1.94 6.76
N GLU A 14 8.60 2.15 7.85
CA GLU A 14 8.18 1.75 9.20
C GLU A 14 6.85 2.40 9.61
N VAL A 15 6.66 3.69 9.29
CA VAL A 15 5.38 4.36 9.53
C VAL A 15 4.25 3.68 8.76
N SER A 16 4.46 3.33 7.49
CA SER A 16 3.43 2.67 6.67
C SER A 16 3.00 1.32 7.24
N GLU A 17 3.95 0.56 7.80
CA GLU A 17 3.63 -0.69 8.50
C GLU A 17 2.81 -0.45 9.76
N GLY A 18 3.15 0.60 10.55
CA GLY A 18 2.34 1.03 11.69
C GLY A 18 0.93 1.45 11.27
N VAL A 19 0.78 2.14 10.14
CA VAL A 19 -0.52 2.48 9.56
C VAL A 19 -1.33 1.22 9.26
N TRP A 20 -0.73 0.23 8.60
CA TRP A 20 -1.43 -1.01 8.27
C TRP A 20 -1.84 -1.79 9.51
N ARG A 21 -1.00 -1.86 10.55
CA ARG A 21 -1.37 -2.49 11.83
C ARG A 21 -2.56 -1.78 12.48
N VAL A 22 -2.57 -0.45 12.50
CA VAL A 22 -3.72 0.33 13.00
C VAL A 22 -4.97 0.10 12.16
N LEU A 23 -4.85 0.07 10.83
CA LEU A 23 -5.97 -0.18 9.92
C LEU A 23 -6.56 -1.59 10.11
N SER A 24 -5.72 -2.61 10.23
CA SER A 24 -6.15 -3.99 10.49
C SER A 24 -6.83 -4.14 11.85
N ALA A 25 -6.35 -3.41 12.87
CA ALA A 25 -6.89 -3.52 14.23
C ALA A 25 -8.13 -2.63 14.49
N ARG A 26 -8.22 -1.46 13.86
CA ARG A 26 -9.18 -0.40 14.21
C ARG A 26 -9.96 0.17 13.02
N GLY A 27 -9.71 -0.32 11.81
CA GLY A 27 -10.32 0.18 10.58
C GLY A 27 -9.90 1.61 10.22
N PHE A 28 -10.51 2.13 9.14
CA PHE A 28 -10.21 3.46 8.61
C PHE A 28 -10.68 4.59 9.51
N GLU A 29 -11.77 4.40 10.27
CA GLU A 29 -12.24 5.38 11.25
C GLU A 29 -11.22 5.57 12.38
N GLY A 30 -10.67 4.46 12.90
CA GLY A 30 -9.67 4.46 13.96
C GLY A 30 -8.28 4.99 13.55
N LEU A 31 -8.04 5.17 12.25
CA LEU A 31 -6.77 5.70 11.75
C LEU A 31 -6.61 7.18 12.11
N THR A 32 -5.68 7.48 13.02
CA THR A 32 -5.30 8.83 13.43
C THR A 32 -3.79 8.92 13.63
N LEU A 33 -3.20 10.12 13.52
CA LEU A 33 -1.77 10.31 13.79
C LEU A 33 -1.39 9.84 15.20
N ARG A 34 -2.25 10.10 16.18
CA ARG A 34 -2.02 9.67 17.57
C ARG A 34 -2.01 8.15 17.71
N ALA A 35 -2.96 7.46 17.07
CA ALA A 35 -3.01 6.00 17.09
C ALA A 35 -1.76 5.38 16.45
N VAL A 36 -1.31 5.94 15.33
CA VAL A 36 -0.10 5.47 14.63
C VAL A 36 1.18 5.80 15.40
N ALA A 37 1.25 6.98 16.01
CA ALA A 37 2.37 7.35 16.88
C ALA A 37 2.48 6.39 18.07
N ALA A 38 1.35 6.06 18.70
CA ALA A 38 1.29 5.08 19.79
C ALA A 38 1.72 3.67 19.34
N GLU A 39 1.26 3.23 18.16
CA GLU A 39 1.65 1.94 17.56
C GLU A 39 3.15 1.84 17.29
N LEU A 40 3.80 2.97 16.96
CA LEU A 40 5.23 3.04 16.65
C LEU A 40 6.11 3.38 17.87
N GLY A 41 5.52 3.54 19.06
CA GLY A 41 6.23 4.04 20.24
C GLY A 41 6.86 5.43 20.03
N ALA A 42 6.30 6.23 19.12
CA ALA A 42 6.81 7.53 18.71
C ALA A 42 5.93 8.68 19.25
N SER A 43 6.47 9.90 19.25
CA SER A 43 5.67 11.08 19.56
C SER A 43 4.81 11.50 18.36
N THR A 44 3.61 12.02 18.62
CA THR A 44 2.77 12.61 17.57
C THR A 44 3.48 13.73 16.83
N GLY A 45 4.30 14.52 17.54
CA GLY A 45 5.12 15.60 16.97
C GLY A 45 6.12 15.10 15.92
N LEU A 46 6.79 13.98 16.20
CA LEU A 46 7.67 13.34 15.23
C LEU A 46 6.88 12.87 14.02
N LEU A 47 5.71 12.26 14.22
CA LEU A 47 4.89 11.78 13.11
C LEU A 47 4.37 12.94 12.23
N THR A 48 3.94 14.05 12.84
CA THR A 48 3.49 15.26 12.13
C THR A 48 4.60 15.91 11.30
N HIS A 49 5.87 15.71 11.68
CA HIS A 49 7.01 16.20 10.90
C HIS A 49 7.12 15.47 9.55
N TYR A 50 6.83 14.16 9.50
CA TYR A 50 6.86 13.39 8.26
C TYR A 50 5.55 13.45 7.48
N PHE A 51 4.42 13.45 8.20
CA PHE A 51 3.08 13.37 7.66
C PHE A 51 2.19 14.43 8.31
N PRO A 52 1.88 15.53 7.61
CA PRO A 52 1.19 16.67 8.23
C PRO A 52 -0.25 16.35 8.64
N ASN A 53 -0.88 15.34 8.05
CA ASN A 53 -2.28 14.98 8.32
C ASN A 53 -2.56 13.50 8.03
N LYS A 54 -3.76 13.03 8.44
CA LYS A 54 -4.25 11.67 8.23
C LYS A 54 -4.22 11.26 6.75
N ARG A 55 -4.57 12.18 5.86
CA ARG A 55 -4.61 11.95 4.42
C ARG A 55 -3.22 11.66 3.85
N ALA A 56 -2.21 12.47 4.17
CA ALA A 56 -0.84 12.25 3.73
C ALA A 56 -0.28 10.90 4.22
N LEU A 57 -0.62 10.55 5.46
CA LEU A 57 -0.25 9.29 6.08
C LEU A 57 -0.92 8.09 5.38
N LEU A 58 -2.22 8.19 5.08
CA LEU A 58 -2.95 7.16 4.35
C LEU A 58 -2.47 7.04 2.89
N SER A 59 -2.29 8.15 2.17
CA SER A 59 -1.79 8.15 0.80
C SER A 59 -0.47 7.43 0.69
N HIS A 60 0.48 7.76 1.58
CA HIS A 60 1.79 7.13 1.60
C HIS A 60 1.71 5.63 1.91
N ALA A 61 0.90 5.24 2.90
CA ALA A 61 0.71 3.83 3.23
C ALA A 61 0.09 3.02 2.07
N LEU A 62 -0.81 3.63 1.29
CA LEU A 62 -1.38 3.00 0.10
C LEU A 62 -0.41 2.96 -1.08
N GLU A 63 0.44 3.98 -1.25
CA GLU A 63 1.54 3.96 -2.23
C GLU A 63 2.56 2.87 -1.93
N GLU A 64 2.94 2.73 -0.66
CA GLU A 64 3.86 1.69 -0.22
C GLU A 64 3.23 0.29 -0.39
N LEU A 65 1.92 0.17 -0.18
CA LEU A 65 1.19 -1.07 -0.42
C LEU A 65 1.14 -1.42 -1.92
N ASP A 66 0.81 -0.45 -2.78
CA ASP A 66 0.86 -0.59 -4.25
C ASP A 66 2.25 -1.04 -4.70
N ARG A 67 3.31 -0.40 -4.17
CA ARG A 67 4.70 -0.73 -4.47
C ARG A 67 5.06 -2.16 -4.08
N ARG A 68 4.74 -2.59 -2.84
CA ARG A 68 4.98 -3.98 -2.39
C ARG A 68 4.22 -4.99 -3.25
N SER A 69 2.99 -4.69 -3.65
CA SER A 69 2.21 -5.51 -4.57
C SER A 69 2.76 -5.53 -6.00
N THR A 70 3.48 -4.50 -6.44
CA THR A 70 4.16 -4.49 -7.74
C THR A 70 5.54 -5.15 -7.73
N ASP A 71 6.25 -5.11 -6.61
CA ASP A 71 7.60 -5.68 -6.48
C ASP A 71 7.58 -7.20 -6.20
N ARG A 72 6.42 -7.75 -5.79
CA ARG A 72 6.24 -9.20 -5.62
C ARG A 72 6.45 -9.93 -6.96
N PRO A 73 7.13 -11.09 -6.98
CA PRO A 73 7.21 -11.93 -8.17
C PRO A 73 5.81 -12.25 -8.71
N ARG A 74 5.59 -11.93 -9.98
CA ARG A 74 4.31 -12.13 -10.68
C ARG A 74 4.40 -13.32 -11.60
N ARG A 75 3.31 -14.08 -11.74
CA ARG A 75 3.18 -15.18 -12.69
C ARG A 75 3.32 -14.68 -14.14
N LEU A 76 3.04 -13.40 -14.40
CA LEU A 76 3.24 -12.75 -15.70
C LEU A 76 4.69 -12.34 -15.98
N ALA A 77 5.54 -12.26 -14.97
CA ALA A 77 6.95 -11.91 -15.10
C ALA A 77 7.78 -12.80 -14.15
N PRO A 78 7.94 -14.10 -14.48
CA PRO A 78 8.67 -15.03 -13.63
C PRO A 78 10.13 -14.59 -13.42
N ALA A 79 10.58 -14.56 -12.17
CA ALA A 79 11.94 -14.14 -11.82
C ALA A 79 13.01 -15.17 -12.24
N ASP A 80 12.60 -16.41 -12.51
CA ASP A 80 13.45 -17.52 -12.94
C ASP A 80 13.72 -17.55 -14.45
N GLY A 81 13.22 -16.54 -15.19
CA GLY A 81 13.41 -16.43 -16.64
C GLY A 81 12.50 -17.35 -17.46
N THR A 82 11.55 -18.07 -16.83
CA THR A 82 10.57 -18.86 -17.56
C THR A 82 9.65 -17.96 -18.39
N PRO A 83 9.23 -18.40 -19.59
CA PRO A 83 8.35 -17.60 -20.44
C PRO A 83 7.00 -17.40 -19.74
N PRO A 84 6.37 -16.22 -19.91
CA PRO A 84 5.06 -15.98 -19.32
C PRO A 84 4.00 -16.90 -19.94
N PRO A 85 2.88 -17.13 -19.24
CA PRO A 85 1.78 -17.91 -19.77
C PRO A 85 1.30 -17.44 -21.16
N PRO A 86 0.82 -18.36 -22.02
CA PRO A 86 0.26 -18.03 -23.33
C PRO A 86 -0.87 -16.99 -23.22
N ALA A 87 -1.05 -16.19 -24.27
CA ALA A 87 -2.12 -15.21 -24.34
C ALA A 87 -3.53 -15.85 -24.18
N GLY A 88 -4.53 -15.02 -23.91
CA GLY A 88 -5.91 -15.47 -23.67
C GLY A 88 -6.13 -15.90 -22.22
N LEU A 89 -6.90 -16.98 -22.03
CA LEU A 89 -7.36 -17.39 -20.69
C LEU A 89 -6.23 -17.77 -19.73
N ALA A 90 -5.12 -18.34 -20.23
CA ALA A 90 -3.98 -18.69 -19.40
C ALA A 90 -3.31 -17.45 -18.79
N ARG A 91 -3.09 -16.40 -19.61
CA ARG A 91 -2.59 -15.11 -19.14
C ARG A 91 -3.56 -14.42 -18.20
N LEU A 92 -4.86 -14.37 -18.56
CA LEU A 92 -5.88 -13.78 -17.68
C LEU A 92 -5.92 -14.48 -16.32
N ARG A 93 -5.89 -15.82 -16.29
CA ARG A 93 -5.85 -16.60 -15.05
C ARG A 93 -4.61 -16.24 -14.23
N ALA A 94 -3.44 -16.15 -14.85
CA ALA A 94 -2.21 -15.76 -14.16
C ALA A 94 -2.30 -14.34 -13.59
N SER A 95 -2.81 -13.36 -14.36
CA SER A 95 -3.05 -11.99 -13.90
C SER A 95 -3.99 -11.93 -12.70
N LEU A 96 -5.08 -12.72 -12.71
CA LEU A 96 -6.02 -12.78 -11.58
C LEU A 96 -5.35 -13.37 -10.34
N LEU A 97 -4.60 -14.45 -10.50
CA LEU A 97 -3.88 -15.09 -9.38
C LEU A 97 -2.77 -14.20 -8.79
N ASP A 98 -2.28 -13.20 -9.53
CA ASP A 98 -1.31 -12.22 -9.03
C ASP A 98 -1.95 -11.09 -8.20
N VAL A 99 -3.28 -10.88 -8.33
CA VAL A 99 -4.01 -9.79 -7.64
C VAL A 99 -4.91 -10.33 -6.53
N LEU A 100 -5.35 -11.59 -6.62
CA LEU A 100 -6.22 -12.19 -5.61
C LEU A 100 -5.49 -12.43 -4.27
N PRO A 101 -6.17 -12.24 -3.13
CA PRO A 101 -5.62 -12.52 -1.80
C PRO A 101 -5.58 -14.03 -1.52
N LEU A 102 -4.62 -14.73 -2.11
CA LEU A 102 -4.51 -16.19 -2.04
C LEU A 102 -3.71 -16.69 -0.84
N ASP A 103 -3.08 -15.79 -0.08
CA ASP A 103 -2.32 -16.08 1.12
C ASP A 103 -2.62 -15.03 2.23
N GLU A 104 -2.30 -15.34 3.48
CA GLU A 104 -2.61 -14.45 4.61
C GLU A 104 -1.96 -13.06 4.46
N ALA A 105 -0.71 -13.02 3.98
CA ALA A 105 0.02 -11.78 3.77
C ALA A 105 -0.65 -10.87 2.73
N THR A 106 -1.20 -11.45 1.66
CA THR A 106 -1.95 -10.72 0.63
C THR A 106 -3.38 -10.41 1.06
N ALA A 107 -3.97 -11.21 1.94
CA ALA A 107 -5.32 -10.97 2.45
C ALA A 107 -5.40 -9.66 3.24
N ASP A 108 -4.44 -9.39 4.13
CA ASP A 108 -4.46 -8.16 4.93
C ASP A 108 -4.20 -6.92 4.08
N GLY A 109 -3.23 -6.98 3.17
CA GLY A 109 -3.00 -5.92 2.19
C GLY A 109 -4.24 -5.66 1.33
N ASN A 110 -4.89 -6.72 0.84
CA ASN A 110 -6.09 -6.59 0.03
C ASN A 110 -7.28 -6.01 0.83
N ARG A 111 -7.45 -6.38 2.10
CA ARG A 111 -8.50 -5.78 2.97
C ARG A 111 -8.29 -4.27 3.12
N ILE A 112 -7.05 -3.84 3.33
CA ILE A 112 -6.70 -2.42 3.40
C ILE A 112 -6.97 -1.75 2.05
N TRP A 113 -6.56 -2.36 0.94
CA TRP A 113 -6.76 -1.82 -0.40
C TRP A 113 -8.23 -1.69 -0.81
N VAL A 114 -9.05 -2.70 -0.52
CA VAL A 114 -10.49 -2.65 -0.81
C VAL A 114 -11.19 -1.66 0.12
N GLY A 115 -10.82 -1.65 1.41
CA GLY A 115 -11.38 -0.70 2.39
C GLY A 115 -11.04 0.76 2.08
N SER A 116 -9.92 1.03 1.39
CA SER A 116 -9.57 2.41 1.03
C SER A 116 -10.46 3.00 -0.06
N TRP A 117 -11.23 2.19 -0.79
CA TRP A 117 -12.19 2.70 -1.78
C TRP A 117 -13.27 3.56 -1.14
N ASP A 118 -13.78 3.16 0.02
CA ASP A 118 -14.81 3.92 0.75
C ASP A 118 -14.31 5.33 1.10
N VAL A 119 -13.10 5.41 1.65
CA VAL A 119 -12.47 6.69 1.98
C VAL A 119 -12.13 7.50 0.73
N ALA A 120 -11.71 6.84 -0.36
CA ALA A 120 -11.42 7.51 -1.62
C ALA A 120 -12.66 8.10 -2.29
N LEU A 121 -13.83 7.45 -2.15
CA LEU A 121 -15.09 7.99 -2.66
C LEU A 121 -15.49 9.30 -1.96
N ALA A 122 -15.09 9.47 -0.69
CA ALA A 122 -15.38 10.66 0.10
C ALA A 122 -14.35 11.80 -0.06
N ASP A 123 -13.18 11.55 -0.65
CA ASP A 123 -12.07 12.50 -0.75
C ASP A 123 -11.52 12.58 -2.20
N PRO A 124 -11.73 13.70 -2.91
CA PRO A 124 -11.28 13.86 -4.31
C PRO A 124 -9.77 13.69 -4.53
N GLU A 125 -8.92 14.07 -3.57
CA GLU A 125 -7.48 13.91 -3.69
C GLU A 125 -7.09 12.43 -3.56
N LEU A 126 -7.72 11.70 -2.64
CA LEU A 126 -7.52 10.25 -2.51
C LEU A 126 -8.08 9.50 -3.73
N ALA A 127 -9.19 9.95 -4.30
CA ALA A 127 -9.74 9.41 -5.55
C ALA A 127 -8.74 9.56 -6.72
N ALA A 128 -8.17 10.76 -6.90
CA ALA A 128 -7.17 11.01 -7.94
C ALA A 128 -5.92 10.13 -7.75
N ALA A 129 -5.44 9.98 -6.51
CA ALA A 129 -4.31 9.10 -6.19
C ALA A 129 -4.61 7.62 -6.54
N HIS A 130 -5.81 7.13 -6.22
CA HIS A 130 -6.24 5.78 -6.62
C HIS A 130 -6.29 5.62 -8.14
N ALA A 131 -6.88 6.58 -8.86
CA ALA A 131 -6.92 6.55 -10.33
C ALA A 131 -5.50 6.45 -10.93
N GLY A 132 -4.54 7.19 -10.36
CA GLY A 132 -3.13 7.08 -10.74
C GLY A 132 -2.53 5.69 -10.48
N ARG A 133 -2.82 5.05 -9.34
CA ARG A 133 -2.38 3.67 -9.02
C ARG A 133 -2.94 2.67 -10.03
N TYR A 134 -4.25 2.72 -10.31
CA TYR A 134 -4.88 1.86 -11.29
C TYR A 134 -4.35 2.06 -12.72
N ALA A 135 -4.08 3.30 -13.12
CA ALA A 135 -3.50 3.60 -14.43
C ALA A 135 -2.11 2.94 -14.58
N ARG A 136 -1.25 3.02 -13.55
CA ARG A 136 0.06 2.35 -13.57
C ARG A 136 -0.06 0.83 -13.59
N SER A 137 -0.99 0.27 -12.83
CA SER A 137 -1.24 -1.18 -12.80
C SER A 137 -1.66 -1.71 -14.18
N ARG A 138 -2.56 -0.99 -14.88
CA ARG A 138 -3.03 -1.36 -16.23
C ARG A 138 -1.94 -1.43 -17.29
N VAL A 139 -0.89 -0.61 -17.18
CA VAL A 139 0.23 -0.60 -18.14
C VAL A 139 1.14 -1.82 -17.94
N ARG A 140 1.09 -2.48 -16.78
CA ARG A 140 1.95 -3.63 -16.43
C ARG A 140 1.27 -5.00 -16.61
N LEU A 141 -0.03 -5.01 -16.93
CA LEU A 141 -0.81 -6.22 -17.24
C LEU A 141 -0.75 -6.51 -18.74
#